data_AF-A0A9D7NQL0-F1
#
_entry.id   AF-A0A9D7NQL0-F1
#
_cell.length_a   1.000
_cell.length_b   1.000
_cell.length_c   1.000
_cell.angle_alpha   90.00
_cell.angle_beta   90.00
_cell.angle_gamma   90.00
#
_symmetry.space_group_name_H-M   'P 1'
#
loop_
_entity.id
_entity.type
_entity.pdbx_description
1 polymer ?
#
loop_
_entity_poly.entity_id
_entity_poly.type
_entity_poly.pdbx_seq_one_letter_code
_entity_poly.pdbx_strand_id
1 'polypeptide(L)'
;MTDFPEFEGRATYSPEDDKLRLYPATDDKWPDAVYKAYKAAGLGWAPQQHFMSGTWTPGREDLFLAWGGGDIEDEDVSVEERAMARADRFQDYQAKRADEAHERHAMAEQVLSRIPFGQPMMIGHHSYGKAKRDAERIENNLRRAVDAFSTADYWHWRARGVIEHARRRDVPAVVARRIKGLEADLRKYQKELTTVMCWRFVESQISMREHDWVMACGKARREQRPEPSKPDEQETLLWASELLDRHLIGMQRWIEHIVFRLQFENEVYAAQVGQTLAEVGQQLEPGCQVWFDGCWRIVRKVNKGAAGISSVSVLRLKRESWQRDHETVGIDKIKYQRSRAQVETGEFPDDWRSAWRAKYPDQVEDDFPVEGAGYYQVQVKERIIERTSTSADRATMAQAQQVLKEGIKIKQVDQLVETPEPVITLMLGHMAEKAPGGKLILLGSPAAPVSVLEMGAGPGAILRRLQPYRSNLAIDWCELDWDLHQQLIALNLGTDAAYDFLEYQPLTKRYQFILGNPPFKHHIDARHVAHGCALLAEGGRLISIMSRMSTQVDGFRLLFGNGNPWQLIVNQMLPPETFNLQESGVQVLTNLVVIDRVQP
;
A
#
# COMPACT_ATOMS: atom_id res chain seq x y z
N MET A 1 -17.89 0.33 48.59
CA MET A 1 -18.40 -0.90 47.95
C MET A 1 -19.26 -0.48 46.79
N THR A 2 -18.77 -0.66 45.56
CA THR A 2 -19.59 -0.51 44.36
C THR A 2 -20.35 -1.81 44.21
N ASP A 3 -21.68 -1.76 44.12
CA ASP A 3 -22.48 -2.95 43.77
C ASP A 3 -22.05 -3.40 42.37
N PHE A 4 -21.28 -4.48 42.32
CA PHE A 4 -20.92 -5.12 41.07
C PHE A 4 -22.07 -6.04 40.67
N PRO A 5 -22.44 -6.06 39.37
CA PRO A 5 -23.46 -7.00 38.91
C PRO A 5 -23.04 -8.43 39.22
N GLU A 6 -23.98 -9.26 39.71
CA GLU A 6 -23.75 -10.69 39.93
C GLU A 6 -23.30 -11.33 38.61
N PHE A 7 -22.08 -11.85 38.63
CA PHE A 7 -21.46 -12.55 37.51
C PHE A 7 -20.47 -13.55 38.09
N GLU A 8 -20.53 -14.78 37.61
CA GLU A 8 -19.63 -15.85 38.01
C GLU A 8 -18.82 -16.27 36.78
N GLY A 9 -17.51 -16.09 36.88
CA GLY A 9 -16.53 -16.51 35.89
C GLY A 9 -15.29 -17.05 36.58
N ARG A 10 -14.29 -17.41 35.79
CA ARG A 10 -12.98 -17.86 36.28
C ARG A 10 -11.97 -16.74 36.11
N ALA A 11 -11.44 -16.24 37.22
CA ALA A 11 -10.36 -15.25 37.22
C ALA A 11 -9.00 -15.94 37.35
N THR A 12 -8.03 -15.45 36.59
CA THR A 12 -6.67 -16.00 36.56
C THR A 12 -5.65 -14.87 36.52
N TYR A 13 -4.41 -15.16 36.94
CA TYR A 13 -3.30 -14.24 36.90
C TYR A 13 -2.04 -14.90 36.31
N SER A 14 -1.28 -14.15 35.53
CA SER A 14 0.02 -14.60 35.00
C SER A 14 1.16 -13.67 35.41
N PRO A 15 2.17 -14.16 36.16
CA PRO A 15 3.40 -13.43 36.42
C PRO A 15 4.31 -13.31 35.20
N GLU A 16 4.01 -13.93 34.06
CA GLU A 16 4.83 -13.75 32.85
C GLU A 16 4.59 -12.39 32.17
N ASP A 17 3.33 -11.93 32.12
CA ASP A 17 2.96 -10.66 31.47
C ASP A 17 2.20 -9.67 32.36
N ASP A 18 2.12 -9.96 33.67
CA ASP A 18 1.51 -9.10 34.70
C ASP A 18 0.01 -8.88 34.48
N LYS A 19 -0.69 -9.85 33.90
CA LYS A 19 -2.10 -9.69 33.53
C LYS A 19 -3.02 -10.59 34.32
N LEU A 20 -4.12 -9.97 34.73
CA LEU A 20 -5.35 -10.61 35.15
C LEU A 20 -6.18 -10.97 33.90
N ARG A 21 -6.78 -12.17 33.88
CA ARG A 21 -7.73 -12.62 32.84
C ARG A 21 -9.01 -13.18 33.46
N LEU A 22 -10.15 -12.79 32.92
CA LEU A 22 -11.47 -13.23 33.38
C LEU A 22 -12.17 -13.95 32.23
N TYR A 23 -12.42 -15.24 32.46
CA TYR A 23 -13.14 -16.13 31.56
C TYR A 23 -14.60 -16.25 32.01
N PRO A 24 -15.57 -16.25 31.08
CA PRO A 24 -16.96 -16.46 31.45
C PRO A 24 -17.21 -17.93 31.80
N ALA A 25 -18.12 -18.20 32.73
CA ALA A 25 -18.49 -19.57 33.10
C ALA A 25 -19.25 -20.32 31.97
N THR A 26 -19.91 -19.58 31.08
CA THR A 26 -20.59 -20.14 29.90
C THR A 26 -20.17 -19.39 28.63
N ASP A 27 -20.39 -20.00 27.46
CA ASP A 27 -20.18 -19.37 26.15
C ASP A 27 -21.18 -18.24 25.84
N ASP A 28 -22.07 -17.91 26.80
CA ASP A 28 -23.09 -16.90 26.63
C ASP A 28 -22.52 -15.49 26.57
N LYS A 29 -23.35 -14.60 26.00
CA LYS A 29 -23.01 -13.19 25.90
C LYS A 29 -22.94 -12.57 27.31
N TRP A 30 -21.80 -11.93 27.60
CA TRP A 30 -21.60 -11.13 28.80
C TRP A 30 -22.75 -10.14 29.04
N PRO A 31 -23.27 -10.01 30.28
CA PRO A 31 -24.25 -8.99 30.61
C PRO A 31 -23.73 -7.59 30.28
N ASP A 32 -24.57 -6.74 29.67
CA ASP A 32 -24.19 -5.38 29.26
C ASP A 32 -23.65 -4.52 30.43
N ALA A 33 -24.13 -4.78 31.66
CA ALA A 33 -23.64 -4.12 32.87
C ALA A 33 -22.18 -4.49 33.19
N VAL A 34 -21.82 -5.77 33.08
CA VAL A 34 -20.45 -6.26 33.26
C VAL A 34 -19.54 -5.66 32.19
N TYR A 35 -19.98 -5.63 30.93
CA TYR A 35 -19.22 -5.03 29.83
C TYR A 35 -18.99 -3.51 30.01
N LYS A 36 -19.98 -2.77 30.53
CA LYS A 36 -19.80 -1.33 30.83
C LYS A 36 -18.80 -1.09 31.97
N ALA A 37 -18.94 -1.84 33.06
CA ALA A 37 -18.02 -1.77 34.20
C ALA A 37 -16.58 -2.13 33.80
N TYR A 38 -16.43 -3.18 32.98
CA TYR A 38 -15.16 -3.61 32.38
C TYR A 38 -14.47 -2.49 31.57
N LYS A 39 -15.23 -1.76 30.72
CA LYS A 39 -14.67 -0.65 29.94
C LYS A 39 -14.22 0.50 30.84
N ALA A 40 -14.98 0.80 31.89
CA ALA A 40 -14.62 1.82 32.86
C ALA A 40 -13.33 1.48 33.63
N ALA A 41 -13.04 0.19 33.85
CA ALA A 41 -11.81 -0.31 34.49
C ALA A 41 -10.58 -0.35 33.54
N GLY A 42 -10.75 0.03 32.27
CA GLY A 42 -9.67 0.07 31.27
C GLY A 42 -9.13 -1.32 30.90
N LEU A 43 -9.96 -2.35 30.99
CA LEU A 43 -9.63 -3.71 30.59
C LEU A 43 -9.82 -3.89 29.06
N GLY A 44 -9.18 -4.89 28.48
CA GLY A 44 -9.19 -5.24 27.04
C GLY A 44 -9.88 -6.58 26.75
N TRP A 45 -10.67 -6.65 25.66
CA TRP A 45 -11.52 -7.79 25.31
C TRP A 45 -10.83 -8.57 24.19
N ALA A 46 -10.65 -9.86 24.41
CA ALA A 46 -10.02 -10.78 23.48
C ALA A 46 -11.08 -11.67 22.83
N PRO A 47 -11.75 -11.22 21.74
CA PRO A 47 -12.92 -11.89 21.19
C PRO A 47 -12.65 -13.31 20.68
N GLN A 48 -11.44 -13.58 20.21
CA GLN A 48 -11.07 -14.91 19.68
C GLN A 48 -10.74 -15.91 20.77
N GLN A 49 -10.44 -15.44 21.98
CA GLN A 49 -10.06 -16.27 23.11
C GLN A 49 -11.06 -16.21 24.25
N HIS A 50 -12.13 -15.44 24.09
CA HIS A 50 -13.25 -15.33 25.01
C HIS A 50 -12.86 -14.94 26.45
N PHE A 51 -11.96 -13.98 26.63
CA PHE A 51 -11.67 -13.41 27.96
C PHE A 51 -11.45 -11.90 27.94
N MET A 52 -11.62 -11.30 29.11
CA MET A 52 -11.20 -9.93 29.42
C MET A 52 -9.82 -9.94 30.06
N SER A 53 -8.97 -8.97 29.76
CA SER A 53 -7.62 -8.91 30.34
C SER A 53 -7.15 -7.50 30.66
N GLY A 54 -6.29 -7.38 31.65
CA GLY A 54 -5.61 -6.12 31.97
C GLY A 54 -4.45 -6.32 32.93
N THR A 55 -3.52 -5.38 32.93
CA THR A 55 -2.41 -5.39 33.90
C THR A 55 -2.94 -5.33 35.32
N TRP A 56 -2.30 -6.06 36.25
CA TRP A 56 -2.71 -6.07 37.65
C TRP A 56 -2.70 -4.66 38.26
N THR A 57 -3.73 -4.36 39.05
CA THR A 57 -3.80 -3.23 39.97
C THR A 57 -4.68 -3.64 41.16
N PRO A 58 -4.57 -3.03 42.34
CA PRO A 58 -5.45 -3.36 43.48
C PRO A 58 -6.94 -3.26 43.12
N GLY A 59 -7.33 -2.21 42.40
CA GLY A 59 -8.72 -2.05 41.98
C GLY A 59 -9.19 -3.04 40.92
N ARG A 60 -8.28 -3.59 40.09
CA ARG A 60 -8.62 -4.66 39.14
C ARG A 60 -8.67 -6.01 39.83
N GLU A 61 -7.79 -6.27 40.79
CA GLU A 61 -7.87 -7.46 41.62
C GLU A 61 -9.21 -7.53 42.37
N ASP A 62 -9.68 -6.42 42.94
CA ASP A 62 -11.00 -6.36 43.58
C ASP A 62 -12.14 -6.75 42.62
N LEU A 63 -12.09 -6.24 41.38
CA LEU A 63 -13.06 -6.57 40.34
C LEU A 63 -13.01 -8.05 39.95
N PHE A 64 -11.81 -8.61 39.83
CA PHE A 64 -11.61 -9.99 39.40
C PHE A 64 -11.96 -10.97 40.50
N LEU A 65 -11.72 -10.65 41.78
CA LEU A 65 -12.23 -11.44 42.89
C LEU A 65 -13.76 -11.41 42.93
N ALA A 66 -14.37 -10.23 42.76
CA ALA A 66 -15.83 -10.10 42.77
C ALA A 66 -16.52 -10.90 41.66
N TRP A 67 -15.93 -10.93 40.46
CA TRP A 67 -16.48 -11.64 39.29
C TRP A 67 -15.94 -13.06 39.09
N GLY A 68 -14.87 -13.41 39.79
CA GLY A 68 -14.16 -14.68 39.70
C GLY A 68 -14.58 -15.71 40.76
N GLY A 69 -15.71 -15.49 41.44
CA GLY A 69 -16.15 -16.38 42.52
C GLY A 69 -15.34 -16.26 43.81
N GLY A 70 -14.61 -15.15 44.00
CA GLY A 70 -13.82 -14.87 45.20
C GLY A 70 -12.38 -15.37 45.17
N ASP A 71 -11.93 -15.96 44.06
CA ASP A 71 -10.56 -16.46 43.91
C ASP A 71 -9.92 -15.99 42.59
N ILE A 72 -8.59 -15.96 42.56
CA ILE A 72 -7.79 -15.71 41.36
C ILE A 72 -6.77 -16.84 41.24
N GLU A 73 -6.98 -17.70 40.26
CA GLU A 73 -6.14 -18.87 40.02
C GLU A 73 -4.88 -18.50 39.20
N ASP A 74 -3.94 -19.45 39.12
CA ASP A 74 -2.83 -19.34 38.18
C ASP A 74 -3.33 -19.50 36.73
N GLU A 75 -2.73 -18.75 35.81
CA GLU A 75 -3.03 -18.89 34.38
C GLU A 75 -2.48 -20.22 33.82
N ASP A 76 -3.38 -21.07 33.31
CA ASP A 76 -3.02 -22.37 32.72
C ASP A 76 -2.21 -22.27 31.42
N VAL A 77 -2.31 -21.14 30.70
CA VAL A 77 -1.72 -20.95 29.37
C VAL A 77 -0.55 -19.98 29.44
N SER A 78 0.65 -20.48 29.14
CA SER A 78 1.85 -19.63 29.15
C SER A 78 1.78 -18.53 28.09
N VAL A 79 2.58 -17.47 28.26
CA VAL A 79 2.67 -16.41 27.24
C VAL A 79 3.24 -16.94 25.93
N GLU A 80 4.09 -17.96 26.00
CA GLU A 80 4.66 -18.64 24.83
C GLU A 80 3.60 -19.42 24.07
N GLU A 81 2.81 -20.26 24.73
CA GLU A 81 1.69 -20.99 24.11
C GLU A 81 0.67 -20.02 23.52
N ARG A 82 0.36 -18.93 24.23
CA ARG A 82 -0.55 -17.89 23.73
C ARG A 82 0.00 -17.17 22.50
N ALA A 83 1.32 -16.96 22.45
CA ALA A 83 2.01 -16.39 21.31
C ALA A 83 2.00 -17.37 20.12
N MET A 84 2.22 -18.66 20.36
CA MET A 84 2.13 -19.73 19.35
C MET A 84 0.73 -19.83 18.78
N ALA A 85 -0.30 -19.99 19.61
CA ALA A 85 -1.70 -20.05 19.14
C ALA A 85 -2.11 -18.78 18.36
N ARG A 86 -1.52 -17.62 18.69
CA ARG A 86 -1.73 -16.39 17.92
C ARG A 86 -0.97 -16.40 16.59
N ALA A 87 0.25 -16.93 16.56
CA ALA A 87 1.02 -17.09 15.34
C ALA A 87 0.33 -18.08 14.38
N ASP A 88 -0.20 -19.20 14.89
CA ASP A 88 -0.92 -20.21 14.11
C ASP A 88 -2.15 -19.59 13.43
N ARG A 89 -2.97 -18.82 14.17
CA ARG A 89 -4.09 -18.08 13.55
C ARG A 89 -3.63 -17.11 12.45
N PHE A 90 -2.48 -16.47 12.61
CA PHE A 90 -1.93 -15.60 11.57
C PHE A 90 -1.41 -16.41 10.38
N GLN A 91 -0.88 -17.61 10.58
CA GLN A 91 -0.53 -18.54 9.51
C GLN A 91 -1.78 -19.02 8.76
N ASP A 92 -2.90 -19.28 9.45
CA ASP A 92 -4.17 -19.60 8.79
C ASP A 92 -4.67 -18.44 7.91
N TYR A 93 -4.56 -17.20 8.41
CA TYR A 93 -4.92 -16.01 7.63
C TYR A 93 -3.98 -15.80 6.45
N GLN A 94 -2.69 -16.09 6.62
CA GLN A 94 -1.72 -16.09 5.53
C GLN A 94 -2.10 -17.12 4.47
N ALA A 95 -2.35 -18.38 4.85
CA ALA A 95 -2.69 -19.46 3.92
C ALA A 95 -3.93 -19.12 3.09
N LYS A 96 -5.01 -18.68 3.75
CA LYS A 96 -6.24 -18.24 3.06
C LYS A 96 -6.00 -17.12 2.05
N ARG A 97 -5.07 -16.20 2.34
CA ARG A 97 -4.73 -15.09 1.43
C ARG A 97 -3.82 -15.52 0.29
N ALA A 98 -2.93 -16.47 0.54
CA ALA A 98 -2.13 -17.09 -0.52
C ALA A 98 -3.02 -17.86 -1.50
N ASP A 99 -3.96 -18.66 -0.99
CA ASP A 99 -4.94 -19.40 -1.79
C ASP A 99 -5.78 -18.43 -2.65
N GLU A 100 -6.33 -17.36 -2.04
CA GLU A 100 -7.06 -16.32 -2.78
C GLU A 100 -6.18 -15.69 -3.88
N ALA A 101 -4.90 -15.46 -3.60
CA ALA A 101 -4.00 -14.87 -4.57
C ALA A 101 -3.75 -15.79 -5.76
N HIS A 102 -3.51 -17.09 -5.51
CA HIS A 102 -3.36 -18.11 -6.55
C HIS A 102 -4.63 -18.27 -7.38
N GLU A 103 -5.80 -18.30 -6.75
CA GLU A 103 -7.08 -18.39 -7.45
C GLU A 103 -7.29 -17.19 -8.39
N ARG A 104 -7.04 -15.96 -7.91
CA ARG A 104 -7.18 -14.73 -8.71
C ARG A 104 -6.19 -14.71 -9.86
N HIS A 105 -4.95 -15.11 -9.62
CA HIS A 105 -3.95 -15.22 -10.68
C HIS A 105 -4.36 -16.25 -11.74
N ALA A 106 -4.79 -17.44 -11.33
CA ALA A 106 -5.27 -18.48 -12.24
C ALA A 106 -6.49 -18.03 -13.05
N MET A 107 -7.41 -17.27 -12.45
CA MET A 107 -8.53 -16.66 -13.19
C MET A 107 -8.06 -15.66 -14.24
N ALA A 108 -7.04 -14.86 -13.95
CA ALA A 108 -6.44 -13.96 -14.93
C ALA A 108 -5.81 -14.74 -16.10
N GLU A 109 -5.06 -15.80 -15.82
CA GLU A 109 -4.48 -16.69 -16.85
C GLU A 109 -5.54 -17.41 -17.69
N GLN A 110 -6.65 -17.84 -17.08
CA GLN A 110 -7.77 -18.45 -17.81
C GLN A 110 -8.45 -17.48 -18.75
N VAL A 111 -8.58 -16.21 -18.38
CA VAL A 111 -9.13 -15.19 -19.29
C VAL A 111 -8.12 -14.86 -20.38
N LEU A 112 -6.83 -14.75 -20.03
CA LEU A 112 -5.74 -14.49 -20.97
C LEU A 112 -5.61 -15.59 -22.03
N SER A 113 -5.66 -16.87 -21.63
CA SER A 113 -5.56 -18.01 -22.56
C SER A 113 -6.73 -18.12 -23.55
N ARG A 114 -7.86 -17.47 -23.27
CA ARG A 114 -9.02 -17.39 -24.17
C ARG A 114 -8.94 -16.24 -25.15
N ILE A 115 -7.99 -15.32 -25.00
CA ILE A 115 -7.74 -14.23 -25.94
C ILE A 115 -6.81 -14.77 -27.04
N PRO A 116 -7.23 -14.79 -28.32
CA PRO A 116 -6.36 -15.21 -29.41
C PRO A 116 -5.17 -14.24 -29.52
N PHE A 117 -3.98 -14.70 -29.15
CA PHE A 117 -2.75 -13.91 -29.20
C PHE A 117 -2.44 -13.49 -30.65
N GLY A 118 -2.11 -12.21 -30.84
CA GLY A 118 -1.56 -11.70 -32.10
C GLY A 118 -2.55 -11.06 -33.09
N GLN A 119 -3.86 -11.04 -32.81
CA GLN A 119 -4.82 -10.28 -33.64
C GLN A 119 -4.98 -8.84 -33.14
N PRO A 120 -4.64 -7.81 -33.94
CA PRO A 120 -4.99 -6.43 -33.64
C PRO A 120 -6.52 -6.30 -33.60
N MET A 121 -7.07 -5.73 -32.53
CA MET A 121 -8.52 -5.70 -32.35
C MET A 121 -9.09 -4.37 -32.86
N MET A 122 -9.83 -4.45 -33.96
CA MET A 122 -10.33 -3.32 -34.74
C MET A 122 -11.58 -2.67 -34.10
N ILE A 123 -11.61 -1.34 -34.01
CA ILE A 123 -12.71 -0.57 -33.39
C ILE A 123 -13.96 -0.63 -34.28
N GLY A 124 -15.07 -1.09 -33.69
CA GLY A 124 -16.38 -1.24 -34.35
C GLY A 124 -16.73 -2.64 -34.82
N HIS A 125 -15.88 -3.64 -34.55
CA HIS A 125 -16.28 -5.04 -34.58
C HIS A 125 -16.99 -5.41 -33.27
N HIS A 126 -18.02 -6.26 -33.34
CA HIS A 126 -18.78 -6.77 -32.18
C HIS A 126 -17.90 -7.41 -31.07
N SER A 127 -16.66 -7.81 -31.41
CA SER A 127 -15.68 -8.41 -30.50
C SER A 127 -14.87 -7.41 -29.67
N TYR A 128 -14.80 -6.12 -30.05
CA TYR A 128 -14.02 -5.09 -29.34
C TYR A 128 -14.50 -4.89 -27.90
N GLY A 129 -15.82 -4.76 -27.72
CA GLY A 129 -16.40 -4.62 -26.39
C GLY A 129 -16.20 -5.85 -25.50
N LYS A 130 -16.05 -7.05 -26.09
CA LYS A 130 -15.70 -8.27 -25.35
C LYS A 130 -14.24 -8.23 -24.90
N ALA A 131 -13.33 -7.87 -25.79
CA ALA A 131 -11.90 -7.81 -25.50
C ALA A 131 -11.53 -6.74 -24.46
N LYS A 132 -12.16 -5.56 -24.52
CA LYS A 132 -12.01 -4.52 -23.50
C LYS A 132 -12.43 -5.05 -22.12
N ARG A 133 -13.60 -5.70 -22.05
CA ARG A 133 -14.09 -6.32 -20.80
C ARG A 133 -13.18 -7.44 -20.31
N ASP A 134 -12.60 -8.23 -21.21
CA ASP A 134 -11.67 -9.30 -20.85
C ASP A 134 -10.33 -8.73 -20.33
N ALA A 135 -9.80 -7.66 -20.94
CA ALA A 135 -8.65 -6.92 -20.41
C ALA A 135 -8.93 -6.33 -19.02
N GLU A 136 -10.07 -5.66 -18.83
CA GLU A 136 -10.49 -5.14 -17.52
C GLU A 136 -10.63 -6.26 -16.47
N ARG A 137 -11.13 -7.43 -16.86
CA ARG A 137 -11.21 -8.61 -15.97
C ARG A 137 -9.85 -9.15 -15.59
N ILE A 138 -8.92 -9.24 -16.54
CA ILE A 138 -7.54 -9.67 -16.27
C ILE A 138 -6.89 -8.68 -15.30
N GLU A 139 -6.95 -7.39 -15.58
CA GLU A 139 -6.37 -6.35 -14.72
C GLU A 139 -6.94 -6.40 -13.30
N ASN A 140 -8.27 -6.49 -13.16
CA ASN A 140 -8.92 -6.57 -11.85
C ASN A 140 -8.52 -7.84 -11.08
N ASN A 141 -8.43 -8.99 -11.74
CA ASN A 141 -7.99 -10.22 -11.09
C ASN A 141 -6.51 -10.15 -10.69
N LEU A 142 -5.63 -9.61 -11.54
CA LEU A 142 -4.22 -9.42 -11.21
C LEU A 142 -4.03 -8.45 -10.05
N ARG A 143 -4.77 -7.33 -10.01
CA ARG A 143 -4.73 -6.38 -8.87
C ARG A 143 -5.12 -7.08 -7.57
N ARG A 144 -6.22 -7.83 -7.57
CA ARG A 144 -6.68 -8.59 -6.40
C ARG A 144 -5.68 -9.67 -5.98
N ALA A 145 -5.02 -10.33 -6.94
CA ALA A 145 -3.97 -11.30 -6.66
C ALA A 145 -2.79 -10.64 -5.94
N VAL A 146 -2.31 -9.50 -6.44
CA VAL A 146 -1.21 -8.74 -5.83
C VAL A 146 -1.57 -8.25 -4.42
N ASP A 147 -2.78 -7.73 -4.22
CA ASP A 147 -3.25 -7.27 -2.90
C ASP A 147 -3.36 -8.44 -1.91
N ALA A 148 -3.86 -9.59 -2.36
CA ALA A 148 -3.99 -10.79 -1.54
C ALA A 148 -2.60 -11.34 -1.14
N PHE A 149 -1.65 -11.44 -2.06
CA PHE A 149 -0.28 -11.84 -1.74
C PHE A 149 0.40 -10.87 -0.77
N SER A 150 0.24 -9.55 -0.98
CA SER A 150 0.79 -8.53 -0.08
C SER A 150 0.20 -8.66 1.34
N THR A 151 -1.09 -9.01 1.42
CA THR A 151 -1.77 -9.29 2.69
C THR A 151 -1.26 -10.58 3.34
N ALA A 152 -0.94 -11.62 2.56
CA ALA A 152 -0.34 -12.85 3.05
C ALA A 152 1.05 -12.58 3.67
N ASP A 153 1.90 -11.82 2.97
CA ASP A 153 3.22 -11.39 3.47
C ASP A 153 3.10 -10.59 4.78
N TYR A 154 2.08 -9.71 4.88
CA TYR A 154 1.79 -8.98 6.12
C TYR A 154 1.48 -9.92 7.28
N TRP A 155 0.59 -10.90 7.10
CA TRP A 155 0.25 -11.85 8.16
C TRP A 155 1.43 -12.72 8.56
N HIS A 156 2.24 -13.13 7.59
CA HIS A 156 3.48 -13.86 7.85
C HIS A 156 4.44 -13.06 8.74
N TRP A 157 4.70 -11.80 8.39
CA TRP A 157 5.52 -10.90 9.19
C TRP A 157 4.96 -10.72 10.61
N ARG A 158 3.63 -10.58 10.74
CA ARG A 158 2.97 -10.50 12.05
C ARG A 158 3.14 -11.78 12.88
N ALA A 159 3.03 -12.96 12.28
CA ALA A 159 3.25 -14.24 12.95
C ALA A 159 4.67 -14.34 13.53
N ARG A 160 5.68 -14.03 12.70
CA ARG A 160 7.08 -13.98 13.15
C ARG A 160 7.28 -12.98 14.28
N GLY A 161 6.71 -11.77 14.15
CA GLY A 161 6.82 -10.74 15.17
C GLY A 161 6.27 -11.16 16.53
N VAL A 162 5.19 -11.95 16.55
CA VAL A 162 4.61 -12.49 17.80
C VAL A 162 5.54 -13.51 18.44
N ILE A 163 6.07 -14.46 17.66
CA ILE A 163 7.00 -15.49 18.16
C ILE A 163 8.28 -14.84 18.69
N GLU A 164 8.88 -13.94 17.92
CA GLU A 164 10.11 -13.23 18.30
C GLU A 164 9.91 -12.33 19.52
N HIS A 165 8.71 -11.77 19.70
CA HIS A 165 8.39 -11.03 20.92
C HIS A 165 8.34 -11.95 22.15
N ALA A 166 7.70 -13.11 22.04
CA ALA A 166 7.66 -14.10 23.12
C ALA A 166 9.06 -14.59 23.49
N ARG A 167 9.87 -14.99 22.51
CA ARG A 167 11.26 -15.41 22.72
C ARG A 167 12.12 -14.34 23.39
N ARG A 168 11.95 -13.08 22.99
CA ARG A 168 12.72 -11.94 23.55
C ARG A 168 12.38 -11.66 25.01
N ARG A 169 11.17 -12.01 25.47
CA ARG A 169 10.67 -11.75 26.84
C ARG A 169 11.63 -12.30 27.88
N ASP A 170 12.10 -13.52 27.65
CA ASP A 170 12.90 -14.31 28.58
C ASP A 170 14.40 -14.22 28.28
N VAL A 171 14.85 -13.30 27.44
CA VAL A 171 16.29 -13.07 27.29
C VAL A 171 16.85 -12.50 28.61
N PRO A 172 17.96 -13.02 29.17
CA PRO A 172 18.46 -12.60 30.49
C PRO A 172 18.60 -11.08 30.66
N ALA A 173 19.08 -10.38 29.61
CA ALA A 173 19.24 -8.92 29.62
C ALA A 173 17.89 -8.17 29.66
N VAL A 174 16.81 -8.75 29.12
CA VAL A 174 15.46 -8.17 29.17
C VAL A 174 14.85 -8.40 30.55
N VAL A 175 15.01 -9.60 31.10
CA VAL A 175 14.60 -9.95 32.47
C VAL A 175 15.30 -9.05 33.50
N ALA A 176 16.62 -8.86 33.39
CA ALA A 176 17.38 -7.98 34.28
C ALA A 176 16.89 -6.51 34.25
N ARG A 177 16.50 -5.99 33.08
CA ARG A 177 15.89 -4.66 32.98
C ARG A 177 14.53 -4.59 33.66
N ARG A 178 13.74 -5.66 33.60
CA ARG A 178 12.44 -5.75 34.27
C ARG A 178 12.61 -5.81 35.78
N ILE A 179 13.53 -6.64 36.30
CA ILE A 179 13.91 -6.69 37.72
C ILE A 179 14.27 -5.28 38.21
N LYS A 180 15.15 -4.56 37.50
CA LYS A 180 15.53 -3.19 37.85
C LYS A 180 14.35 -2.21 37.87
N GLY A 181 13.41 -2.36 36.94
CA GLY A 181 12.17 -1.57 36.90
C GLY A 181 11.31 -1.84 38.14
N LEU A 182 11.06 -3.12 38.43
CA LEU A 182 10.29 -3.56 39.60
C LEU A 182 10.94 -3.13 40.92
N GLU A 183 12.27 -3.19 41.04
CA GLU A 183 12.98 -2.66 42.22
C GLU A 183 12.81 -1.14 42.37
N ALA A 184 12.74 -0.40 41.25
CA ALA A 184 12.48 1.04 41.29
C ALA A 184 11.05 1.34 41.72
N ASP A 185 10.08 0.58 41.22
CA ASP A 185 8.69 0.66 41.63
C ASP A 185 8.54 0.29 43.11
N LEU A 186 9.19 -0.78 43.58
CA LEU A 186 9.20 -1.16 45.00
C LEU A 186 9.66 0.00 45.88
N ARG A 187 10.79 0.65 45.54
CA ARG A 187 11.28 1.83 46.28
C ARG A 187 10.29 2.98 46.26
N LYS A 188 9.62 3.22 45.12
CA LYS A 188 8.61 4.26 44.97
C LYS A 188 7.43 3.99 45.91
N TYR A 189 6.84 2.80 45.87
CA TYR A 189 5.68 2.45 46.69
C TYR A 189 6.01 2.34 48.18
N GLN A 190 7.20 1.87 48.56
CA GLN A 190 7.66 1.91 49.96
C GLN A 190 7.79 3.33 50.50
N LYS A 191 8.32 4.27 49.69
CA LYS A 191 8.39 5.68 50.07
C LYS A 191 7.00 6.30 50.22
N GLU A 192 6.09 5.96 49.32
CA GLU A 192 4.71 6.41 49.37
C GLU A 192 3.96 5.84 50.58
N LEU A 193 4.11 4.54 50.85
CA LEU A 193 3.58 3.89 52.06
C LEU A 193 4.08 4.59 53.33
N THR A 194 5.39 4.84 53.43
CA THR A 194 5.98 5.58 54.55
C THR A 194 5.33 6.95 54.73
N THR A 195 5.11 7.66 53.63
CA THR A 195 4.46 8.99 53.64
C THR A 195 3.04 8.91 54.17
N VAL A 196 2.25 7.93 53.69
CA VAL A 196 0.87 7.69 54.13
C VAL A 196 0.81 7.27 55.60
N MET A 197 1.73 6.43 56.05
CA MET A 197 1.85 6.05 57.46
C MET A 197 2.18 7.24 58.36
N CYS A 198 3.05 8.17 57.91
CA CYS A 198 3.30 9.41 58.63
C CYS A 198 2.02 10.26 58.75
N TRP A 199 1.23 10.37 57.69
CA TRP A 199 -0.06 11.07 57.73
C TRP A 199 -1.05 10.42 58.71
N ARG A 200 -1.15 9.09 58.68
CA ARG A 200 -1.96 8.32 59.65
C ARG A 200 -1.53 8.53 61.10
N PHE A 201 -0.23 8.58 61.34
CA PHE A 201 0.28 8.87 62.67
C PHE A 201 -0.12 10.29 63.11
N VAL A 202 0.05 11.30 62.24
CA VAL A 202 -0.33 12.69 62.55
C VAL A 202 -1.83 12.81 62.85
N GLU A 203 -2.69 12.17 62.06
CA GLU A 203 -4.15 12.08 62.31
C GLU A 203 -4.46 11.51 63.70
N SER A 204 -3.75 10.47 64.14
CA SER A 204 -3.97 9.86 65.46
C SER A 204 -3.54 10.73 66.65
N GLN A 205 -2.66 11.70 66.42
CA GLN A 205 -2.03 12.50 67.50
C GLN A 205 -2.61 13.91 67.64
N ILE A 206 -3.24 14.46 66.60
CA ILE A 206 -3.67 15.86 66.56
C ILE A 206 -5.19 15.91 66.36
N SER A 207 -5.89 16.68 67.21
CA SER A 207 -7.20 17.23 66.88
C SER A 207 -6.99 18.25 65.74
N MET A 208 -6.90 17.75 64.51
CA MET A 208 -6.54 18.55 63.34
C MET A 208 -7.69 19.48 62.97
N ARG A 209 -7.37 20.76 62.69
CA ARG A 209 -8.32 21.73 62.12
C ARG A 209 -8.37 21.60 60.60
N GLU A 210 -9.53 21.93 60.02
CA GLU A 210 -9.94 21.82 58.60
C GLU A 210 -8.86 22.13 57.53
N HIS A 211 -7.96 23.10 57.79
CA HIS A 211 -6.96 23.58 56.83
C HIS A 211 -5.79 22.61 56.59
N ASP A 212 -5.41 21.79 57.57
CA ASP A 212 -4.26 20.87 57.44
C ASP A 212 -4.62 19.59 56.65
N TRP A 213 -5.91 19.26 56.54
CA TRP A 213 -6.44 18.10 55.82
C TRP A 213 -6.41 18.25 54.29
N VAL A 214 -6.68 19.45 53.77
CA VAL A 214 -6.66 19.74 52.32
C VAL A 214 -5.25 19.59 51.73
N MET A 215 -4.22 19.83 52.55
CA MET A 215 -2.81 19.69 52.16
C MET A 215 -2.31 18.24 52.29
N ALA A 216 -2.76 17.49 53.30
CA ALA A 216 -2.46 16.06 53.46
C ALA A 216 -3.04 15.19 52.32
N CYS A 217 -4.24 15.52 51.85
CA CYS A 217 -4.90 14.87 50.71
C CYS A 217 -4.45 15.42 49.33
N GLY A 218 -3.41 16.27 49.30
CA GLY A 218 -2.95 16.99 48.12
C GLY A 218 -2.54 16.08 46.96
N LYS A 219 -3.45 15.97 45.96
CA LYS A 219 -3.46 15.28 44.65
C LYS A 219 -4.39 14.08 44.51
N ALA A 220 -5.03 13.60 45.58
CA ALA A 220 -6.07 12.59 45.45
C ALA A 220 -7.35 13.22 44.87
N ARG A 221 -7.50 13.13 43.54
CA ARG A 221 -8.67 13.45 42.69
C ARG A 221 -9.64 14.52 43.24
N ARG A 222 -9.45 15.76 42.79
CA ARG A 222 -10.43 16.88 42.92
C ARG A 222 -11.83 16.55 42.39
N GLU A 223 -11.97 15.51 41.56
CA GLU A 223 -13.19 15.17 40.79
C GLU A 223 -14.21 14.30 41.55
N GLN A 224 -13.88 13.76 42.73
CA GLN A 224 -14.81 12.95 43.54
C GLN A 224 -15.17 13.57 44.89
N ARG A 225 -14.82 14.86 45.08
CA ARG A 225 -15.31 15.61 46.24
C ARG A 225 -16.84 15.64 46.15
N PRO A 226 -17.58 15.26 47.21
CA PRO A 226 -19.01 15.53 47.24
C PRO A 226 -19.23 17.05 47.08
N GLU A 227 -19.89 17.48 46.00
CA GLU A 227 -20.55 18.79 45.99
C GLU A 227 -21.81 18.62 46.84
N PRO A 228 -21.92 19.32 47.98
CA PRO A 228 -22.61 20.61 47.96
C PRO A 228 -22.13 21.61 49.05
N SER A 229 -22.84 22.74 49.17
CA SER A 229 -22.66 23.84 50.12
C SER A 229 -22.39 23.38 51.57
N LYS A 230 -21.15 23.55 52.04
CA LYS A 230 -20.66 23.27 53.41
C LYS A 230 -20.88 21.82 53.88
N PRO A 231 -19.97 20.88 53.56
CA PRO A 231 -20.00 19.55 54.17
C PRO A 231 -19.79 19.66 55.69
N ASP A 232 -20.43 18.78 56.46
CA ASP A 232 -20.24 18.66 57.90
C ASP A 232 -18.78 18.27 58.23
N GLU A 233 -18.25 18.78 59.34
CA GLU A 233 -16.85 18.57 59.74
C GLU A 233 -16.59 17.08 60.02
N GLN A 234 -17.54 16.39 60.65
CA GLN A 234 -17.40 14.97 61.00
C GLN A 234 -17.46 14.08 59.75
N GLU A 235 -18.36 14.36 58.80
CA GLU A 235 -18.44 13.63 57.53
C GLU A 235 -17.16 13.80 56.69
N THR A 236 -16.59 15.01 56.68
CA THR A 236 -15.34 15.29 55.95
C THR A 236 -14.15 14.53 56.56
N LEU A 237 -14.07 14.48 57.89
CA LEU A 237 -13.03 13.74 58.61
C LEU A 237 -13.15 12.23 58.39
N LEU A 238 -14.36 11.68 58.48
CA LEU A 238 -14.61 10.25 58.23
C LEU A 238 -14.22 9.87 56.80
N TRP A 239 -14.68 10.64 55.80
CA TRP A 239 -14.33 10.39 54.39
C TRP A 239 -12.82 10.43 54.15
N ALA A 240 -12.12 11.38 54.75
CA ALA A 240 -10.68 11.54 54.57
C ALA A 240 -9.90 10.42 55.28
N SER A 241 -10.38 9.98 56.46
CA SER A 241 -9.86 8.79 57.13
C SER A 241 -10.06 7.54 56.26
N GLU A 242 -11.25 7.30 55.73
CA GLU A 242 -11.51 6.16 54.82
C GLU A 242 -10.67 6.22 53.54
N LEU A 243 -10.38 7.42 53.03
CA LEU A 243 -9.50 7.62 51.89
C LEU A 243 -8.06 7.21 52.21
N LEU A 244 -7.54 7.62 53.38
CA LEU A 244 -6.21 7.22 53.83
C LEU A 244 -6.10 5.71 54.05
N ASP A 245 -7.16 5.03 54.52
CA ASP A 245 -7.17 3.56 54.72
C ASP A 245 -7.06 2.87 53.38
N ARG A 246 -7.90 3.29 52.42
CA ARG A 246 -7.87 2.77 51.06
C ARG A 246 -6.51 3.00 50.40
N HIS A 247 -5.88 4.16 50.64
CA HIS A 247 -4.55 4.46 50.11
C HIS A 247 -3.49 3.56 50.75
N LEU A 248 -3.51 3.40 52.07
CA LEU A 248 -2.58 2.54 52.82
C LEU A 248 -2.65 1.09 52.32
N ILE A 249 -3.86 0.52 52.28
CA ILE A 249 -4.13 -0.83 51.78
C ILE A 249 -3.68 -0.96 50.32
N GLY A 250 -3.99 0.03 49.48
CA GLY A 250 -3.57 0.04 48.09
C GLY A 250 -2.04 0.01 47.92
N MET A 251 -1.31 0.77 48.73
CA MET A 251 0.17 0.77 48.69
C MET A 251 0.76 -0.55 49.18
N GLN A 252 0.19 -1.15 50.24
CA GLN A 252 0.62 -2.46 50.73
C GLN A 252 0.44 -3.54 49.67
N ARG A 253 -0.75 -3.60 49.04
CA ARG A 253 -1.02 -4.54 47.93
C ARG A 253 -0.07 -4.35 46.75
N TRP A 254 0.24 -3.10 46.37
CA TRP A 254 1.27 -2.83 45.35
C TRP A 254 2.63 -3.39 45.73
N ILE A 255 3.06 -3.22 46.98
CA ILE A 255 4.34 -3.73 47.47
C ILE A 255 4.36 -5.25 47.43
N GLU A 256 3.31 -5.91 47.95
CA GLU A 256 3.16 -7.37 47.95
C GLU A 256 3.23 -7.93 46.52
N HIS A 257 2.47 -7.34 45.60
CA HIS A 257 2.47 -7.72 44.19
C HIS A 257 3.85 -7.56 43.53
N ILE A 258 4.52 -6.42 43.77
CA ILE A 258 5.85 -6.17 43.21
C ILE A 258 6.89 -7.13 43.79
N VAL A 259 6.80 -7.47 45.08
CA VAL A 259 7.68 -8.45 45.71
C VAL A 259 7.47 -9.84 45.10
N PHE A 260 6.21 -10.26 44.91
CA PHE A 260 5.88 -11.51 44.23
C PHE A 260 6.43 -11.53 42.80
N ARG A 261 6.21 -10.46 42.04
CA ARG A 261 6.76 -10.26 40.69
C ARG A 261 8.29 -10.31 40.67
N LEU A 262 8.95 -9.69 41.63
CA LEU A 262 10.41 -9.71 41.75
C LEU A 262 10.93 -11.11 42.01
N GLN A 263 10.29 -11.88 42.88
CA GLN A 263 10.65 -13.27 43.14
C GLN A 263 10.59 -14.09 41.85
N PHE A 264 9.46 -14.03 41.14
CA PHE A 264 9.28 -14.71 39.85
C PHE A 264 10.37 -14.34 38.83
N GLU A 265 10.63 -13.04 38.60
CA GLU A 265 11.62 -12.62 37.61
C GLU A 265 13.05 -13.02 38.01
N ASN A 266 13.38 -13.03 39.30
CA ASN A 266 14.66 -13.51 39.78
C ASN A 266 14.81 -15.02 39.59
N GLU A 267 13.76 -15.80 39.79
CA GLU A 267 13.74 -17.25 39.51
C GLU A 267 13.92 -17.53 38.02
N VAL A 268 13.21 -16.80 37.15
CA VAL A 268 13.38 -16.88 35.69
C VAL A 268 14.83 -16.56 35.29
N TYR A 269 15.40 -15.48 35.83
CA TYR A 269 16.79 -15.11 35.56
C TYR A 269 17.77 -16.19 36.04
N ALA A 270 17.58 -16.68 37.27
CA ALA A 270 18.43 -17.70 37.88
C ALA A 270 18.36 -19.03 37.14
N ALA A 271 17.18 -19.44 36.65
CA ALA A 271 17.03 -20.65 35.84
C ALA A 271 17.86 -20.60 34.54
N GLN A 272 18.11 -19.41 34.00
CA GLN A 272 18.84 -19.23 32.74
C GLN A 272 20.35 -19.05 32.93
N VAL A 273 20.73 -18.27 33.95
CA VAL A 273 22.11 -17.85 34.23
C VAL A 273 22.78 -18.74 35.28
N GLY A 274 22.00 -19.52 36.04
CA GLY A 274 22.45 -20.37 37.15
C GLY A 274 22.59 -19.63 38.49
N GLN A 275 22.35 -18.31 38.51
CA GLN A 275 22.49 -17.44 39.69
C GLN A 275 21.51 -16.26 39.59
N THR A 276 21.10 -15.71 40.72
CA THR A 276 20.28 -14.50 40.79
C THR A 276 21.06 -13.25 40.35
N LEU A 277 20.34 -12.19 39.94
CA LEU A 277 20.97 -10.94 39.53
C LEU A 277 21.81 -10.30 40.66
N ALA A 278 21.37 -10.46 41.90
CA ALA A 278 22.08 -9.96 43.08
C ALA A 278 23.41 -10.70 43.29
N GLU A 279 23.44 -12.03 43.13
CA GLU A 279 24.65 -12.86 43.25
C GLU A 279 25.67 -12.56 42.15
N VAL A 280 25.20 -12.37 40.90
CA VAL A 280 26.05 -11.90 39.79
C VAL A 280 26.71 -10.58 40.17
N GLY A 281 25.94 -9.65 40.76
CA GLY A 281 26.46 -8.39 41.27
C GLY A 281 27.56 -8.59 42.29
N GLN A 282 27.38 -9.47 43.28
CA GLN A 282 28.36 -9.72 44.35
C GLN A 282 29.71 -10.25 43.87
N GLN A 283 29.77 -10.89 42.69
CA GLN A 283 31.00 -11.41 42.09
C GLN A 283 31.79 -10.35 41.29
N LEU A 284 31.22 -9.17 41.07
CA LEU A 284 31.92 -8.09 40.41
C LEU A 284 32.91 -7.43 41.37
N GLU A 285 34.19 -7.49 41.00
CA GLU A 285 35.28 -6.82 41.69
C GLU A 285 36.14 -6.01 40.70
N PRO A 286 36.86 -4.97 41.17
CA PRO A 286 37.88 -4.32 40.36
C PRO A 286 38.90 -5.33 39.82
N GLY A 287 39.17 -5.28 38.52
CA GLY A 287 40.06 -6.23 37.82
C GLY A 287 39.33 -7.33 37.04
N CYS A 288 38.04 -7.58 37.30
CA CYS A 288 37.22 -8.46 36.46
C CYS A 288 36.99 -7.87 35.06
N GLN A 289 36.58 -8.71 34.09
CA GLN A 289 36.09 -8.26 32.79
C GLN A 289 34.58 -8.45 32.68
N VAL A 290 33.89 -7.49 32.06
CA VAL A 290 32.46 -7.56 31.76
C VAL A 290 32.23 -7.34 30.27
N TRP A 291 31.28 -8.07 29.68
CA TRP A 291 30.89 -7.88 28.29
C TRP A 291 29.85 -6.78 28.18
N PHE A 292 30.24 -5.67 27.54
CA PHE A 292 29.40 -4.49 27.36
C PHE A 292 29.74 -3.81 26.01
N ASP A 293 28.71 -3.37 25.29
CA ASP A 293 28.85 -2.67 24.00
C ASP A 293 29.73 -3.42 22.98
N GLY A 294 29.46 -4.72 22.81
CA GLY A 294 30.10 -5.56 21.80
C GLY A 294 31.55 -5.97 22.10
N CYS A 295 32.05 -5.75 23.31
CA CYS A 295 33.42 -6.15 23.67
C CYS A 295 33.64 -6.32 25.18
N TRP A 296 34.72 -7.01 25.54
CA TRP A 296 35.16 -7.15 26.92
C TRP A 296 35.75 -5.83 27.45
N ARG A 297 35.35 -5.45 28.65
CA ARG A 297 35.76 -4.22 29.34
C ARG A 297 36.24 -4.56 30.74
N ILE A 298 37.39 -4.01 31.15
CA ILE A 298 37.92 -4.22 32.50
C ILE A 298 37.16 -3.31 33.48
N VAL A 299 36.66 -3.90 34.56
CA VAL A 299 36.03 -3.21 35.67
C VAL A 299 37.11 -2.49 36.47
N ARG A 300 37.05 -1.16 36.49
CA ARG A 300 37.91 -0.30 37.31
C ARG A 300 37.37 -0.18 38.74
N LYS A 301 36.06 0.00 38.86
CA LYS A 301 35.39 0.25 40.14
C LYS A 301 34.01 -0.36 40.11
N VAL A 302 33.59 -0.85 41.26
CA VAL A 302 32.25 -1.35 41.50
C VAL A 302 31.47 -0.32 42.31
N ASN A 303 30.30 0.09 41.82
CA ASN A 303 29.46 1.08 42.47
C ASN A 303 28.32 0.36 43.21
N LYS A 304 28.30 0.52 44.54
CA LYS A 304 27.28 -0.07 45.41
C LYS A 304 26.11 0.89 45.60
N GLY A 305 24.89 0.38 45.50
CA GLY A 305 23.65 1.01 45.95
C GLY A 305 23.13 0.35 47.23
N ALA A 306 21.93 0.75 47.66
CA ALA A 306 21.33 0.27 48.92
C ALA A 306 21.06 -1.25 48.97
N ALA A 307 20.87 -1.89 47.81
CA ALA A 307 20.54 -3.31 47.68
C ALA A 307 21.69 -4.20 47.16
N GLY A 308 22.91 -3.66 47.04
CA GLY A 308 24.06 -4.37 46.45
C GLY A 308 24.73 -3.57 45.33
N ILE A 309 25.31 -4.24 44.35
CA ILE A 309 26.08 -3.60 43.28
C ILE A 309 25.11 -3.11 42.18
N SER A 310 25.09 -1.80 41.95
CA SER A 310 24.15 -1.15 41.02
C SER A 310 24.73 -0.92 39.63
N SER A 311 26.05 -0.71 39.56
CA SER A 311 26.78 -0.47 38.33
C SER A 311 28.27 -0.71 38.52
N VAL A 312 29.01 -0.78 37.43
CA VAL A 312 30.46 -0.84 37.41
C VAL A 312 31.01 0.29 36.53
N SER A 313 32.08 0.92 36.97
CA SER A 313 32.86 1.81 36.13
C SER A 313 33.90 0.99 35.40
N VAL A 314 33.79 0.92 34.07
CA VAL A 314 34.70 0.17 33.20
C VAL A 314 35.70 1.11 32.55
N LEU A 315 36.91 0.60 32.27
CA LEU A 315 37.92 1.35 31.52
C LEU A 315 37.49 1.52 30.06
N ARG A 316 37.58 2.75 29.56
CA ARG A 316 37.31 3.07 28.15
C ARG A 316 38.51 2.67 27.29
N LEU A 317 38.27 2.08 26.11
CA LEU A 317 39.35 1.92 25.13
C LEU A 317 39.73 3.31 24.60
N LYS A 318 41.01 3.68 24.68
CA LYS A 318 41.56 4.99 24.28
C LYS A 318 41.24 5.30 22.81
N ARG A 319 40.11 5.96 22.50
CA ARG A 319 39.89 6.62 21.17
C ARG A 319 39.12 7.95 21.18
N GLU A 320 38.65 8.47 22.33
CA GLU A 320 37.90 9.74 22.36
C GLU A 320 38.53 10.71 23.37
N SER A 321 39.20 11.75 22.86
CA SER A 321 40.27 12.50 23.54
C SER A 321 39.84 13.58 24.54
N TRP A 322 38.56 13.66 24.94
CA TRP A 322 38.09 14.76 25.82
C TRP A 322 37.04 14.38 26.88
N GLN A 323 36.86 13.10 27.20
CA GLN A 323 35.92 12.66 28.24
C GLN A 323 36.58 11.69 29.24
N ARG A 324 35.94 11.50 30.42
CA ARG A 324 36.42 10.67 31.53
C ARG A 324 36.98 9.33 31.03
N ASP A 325 38.07 8.86 31.66
CA ASP A 325 38.81 7.62 31.37
C ASP A 325 38.01 6.31 31.65
N HIS A 326 36.76 6.45 32.08
CA HIS A 326 35.88 5.37 32.48
C HIS A 326 34.43 5.67 32.09
N GLU A 327 33.64 4.61 31.90
CA GLU A 327 32.20 4.65 31.66
C GLU A 327 31.46 3.87 32.75
N THR A 328 30.33 4.40 33.24
CA THR A 328 29.48 3.69 34.21
C THR A 328 28.46 2.83 33.50
N VAL A 329 28.58 1.52 33.66
CA VAL A 329 27.71 0.50 33.08
C VAL A 329 26.80 -0.04 34.18
N GLY A 330 25.49 0.10 34.00
CA GLY A 330 24.50 -0.52 34.89
C GLY A 330 24.61 -2.05 34.84
N ILE A 331 24.42 -2.71 35.99
CA ILE A 331 24.50 -4.18 36.07
C ILE A 331 23.54 -4.88 35.11
N ASP A 332 22.38 -4.26 34.86
CA ASP A 332 21.35 -4.67 33.89
C ASP A 332 21.82 -4.71 32.43
N LYS A 333 22.99 -4.13 32.13
CA LYS A 333 23.58 -4.11 30.78
C LYS A 333 24.73 -5.11 30.62
N ILE A 334 25.16 -5.76 31.71
CA ILE A 334 26.26 -6.72 31.69
C ILE A 334 25.69 -8.07 31.26
N LYS A 335 26.16 -8.59 30.13
CA LYS A 335 25.69 -9.89 29.61
C LYS A 335 26.51 -11.06 30.13
N TYR A 336 27.82 -10.86 30.24
CA TYR A 336 28.79 -11.88 30.64
C TYR A 336 29.87 -11.25 31.51
N GLN A 337 30.49 -12.06 32.36
CA GLN A 337 31.61 -11.64 33.20
C GLN A 337 32.72 -12.68 33.24
N ARG A 338 33.95 -12.23 33.50
CA ARG A 338 35.12 -13.05 33.81
C ARG A 338 35.69 -12.56 35.14
N SER A 339 35.99 -13.50 36.03
CA SER A 339 36.60 -13.18 37.31
C SER A 339 37.99 -12.58 37.12
N ARG A 340 38.49 -11.86 38.11
CA ARG A 340 39.84 -11.29 38.08
C ARG A 340 40.90 -12.37 37.88
N ALA A 341 40.75 -13.50 38.56
CA ALA A 341 41.64 -14.66 38.39
C ALA A 341 41.69 -15.15 36.94
N GLN A 342 40.55 -15.29 36.26
CA GLN A 342 40.49 -15.68 34.84
C GLN A 342 41.15 -14.65 33.91
N VAL A 343 41.05 -13.36 34.25
CA VAL A 343 41.69 -12.28 33.49
C VAL A 343 43.21 -12.28 33.69
N GLU A 344 43.67 -12.57 34.90
CA GLU A 344 45.09 -12.61 35.28
C GLU A 344 45.81 -13.87 34.74
N THR A 345 45.14 -15.03 34.71
CA THR A 345 45.73 -16.27 34.19
C THR A 345 45.68 -16.36 32.67
N GLY A 346 44.79 -15.61 32.01
CA GLY A 346 44.52 -15.73 30.58
C GLY A 346 43.86 -17.07 30.19
N GLU A 347 43.51 -17.91 31.18
CA GLU A 347 42.77 -19.15 30.99
C GLU A 347 41.29 -18.81 30.88
N PHE A 348 40.82 -18.70 29.65
CA PHE A 348 39.41 -18.56 29.35
C PHE A 348 38.84 -19.97 29.16
N PRO A 349 37.76 -20.35 29.88
CA PRO A 349 37.06 -21.61 29.60
C PRO A 349 36.79 -21.68 28.09
N ASP A 350 37.14 -22.82 27.49
CA ASP A 350 37.06 -23.11 26.05
C ASP A 350 35.96 -22.30 25.36
N ASP A 351 36.39 -21.44 24.42
CA ASP A 351 35.61 -20.45 23.67
C ASP A 351 34.13 -20.40 24.10
N TRP A 352 33.70 -19.38 24.83
CA TRP A 352 32.30 -19.19 25.20
C TRP A 352 31.34 -19.32 24.01
N ARG A 353 31.81 -19.11 22.76
CA ARG A 353 31.06 -19.41 21.52
C ARG A 353 30.82 -20.91 21.35
N SER A 354 31.74 -21.79 21.72
CA SER A 354 31.60 -23.26 21.72
C SER A 354 30.58 -23.77 22.74
N ALA A 355 30.60 -23.25 23.98
CA ALA A 355 29.58 -23.59 24.98
C ALA A 355 28.19 -23.08 24.58
N TRP A 356 28.11 -21.90 23.94
CA TRP A 356 26.87 -21.36 23.39
C TRP A 356 26.38 -22.14 22.15
N ARG A 357 27.28 -22.49 21.20
CA ARG A 357 27.00 -23.36 20.04
C ARG A 357 26.47 -24.73 20.45
N ALA A 358 27.02 -25.31 21.51
CA ALA A 358 26.54 -26.58 22.06
C ALA A 358 25.14 -26.47 22.70
N LYS A 359 24.80 -25.29 23.26
CA LYS A 359 23.51 -25.03 23.91
C LYS A 359 22.42 -24.59 22.92
N TYR A 360 22.79 -23.97 21.79
CA TYR A 360 21.87 -23.43 20.78
C TYR A 360 22.38 -23.70 19.33
N PRO A 361 22.39 -24.96 18.86
CA PRO A 361 23.01 -25.34 17.59
C PRO A 361 22.33 -24.77 16.33
N ASP A 362 21.04 -24.38 16.44
CA ASP A 362 20.22 -23.97 15.29
C ASP A 362 20.18 -22.44 15.05
N GLN A 363 20.95 -21.65 15.82
CA GLN A 363 20.97 -20.18 15.69
C GLN A 363 22.10 -19.70 14.76
N VAL A 364 21.74 -18.91 13.75
CA VAL A 364 22.65 -18.35 12.74
C VAL A 364 23.51 -17.24 13.35
N GLU A 365 24.80 -17.20 12.99
CA GLU A 365 25.88 -16.31 13.47
C GLU A 365 25.64 -14.78 13.29
N ASP A 366 24.47 -14.36 12.78
CA ASP A 366 24.20 -13.00 12.27
C ASP A 366 23.95 -11.94 13.36
N ASP A 367 23.78 -12.34 14.62
CA ASP A 367 23.47 -11.44 15.76
C ASP A 367 24.69 -11.05 16.62
N PHE A 368 25.92 -11.47 16.26
CA PHE A 368 27.15 -11.11 17.00
C PHE A 368 28.23 -10.48 16.10
N PRO A 369 28.75 -9.29 16.44
CA PRO A 369 29.79 -8.65 15.65
C PRO A 369 31.15 -9.35 15.82
N VAL A 370 31.80 -9.57 14.68
CA VAL A 370 33.12 -10.20 14.49
C VAL A 370 34.22 -9.36 15.17
N GLU A 371 35.20 -10.04 15.81
CA GLU A 371 36.42 -9.40 16.32
C GLU A 371 37.14 -8.65 15.19
N GLY A 372 37.25 -7.33 15.30
CA GLY A 372 38.07 -6.50 14.40
C GLY A 372 37.32 -5.51 13.50
N ALA A 373 36.00 -5.47 13.51
CA ALA A 373 35.26 -4.46 12.73
C ALA A 373 35.20 -3.11 13.47
N GLY A 374 35.85 -2.10 12.91
CA GLY A 374 35.66 -0.71 13.31
C GLY A 374 34.20 -0.26 13.17
N TYR A 375 33.81 0.68 14.04
CA TYR A 375 32.66 1.59 13.99
C TYR A 375 31.63 1.38 12.87
N TYR A 376 30.38 1.17 13.30
CA TYR A 376 29.14 1.62 12.66
C TYR A 376 29.21 1.85 11.13
N GLN A 377 29.02 0.78 10.37
CA GLN A 377 28.07 0.87 9.26
C GLN A 377 26.87 0.03 9.62
N VAL A 378 25.93 0.65 10.34
CA VAL A 378 24.53 0.28 10.14
C VAL A 378 24.21 0.75 8.72
N GLN A 379 24.58 -0.06 7.73
CA GLN A 379 23.73 -0.13 6.56
C GLN A 379 22.36 -0.47 7.12
N VAL A 380 21.38 0.38 6.81
CA VAL A 380 19.97 0.05 6.99
C VAL A 380 19.79 -1.26 6.21
N LYS A 381 20.00 -2.41 6.86
CA LYS A 381 19.58 -3.70 6.35
C LYS A 381 18.09 -3.49 6.21
N GLU A 382 17.61 -3.34 4.98
CA GLU A 382 16.23 -3.65 4.65
C GLU A 382 15.91 -4.89 5.46
N ARG A 383 14.92 -4.80 6.36
CA ARG A 383 14.46 -5.97 7.09
C ARG A 383 14.06 -6.97 6.02
N ILE A 384 14.97 -7.91 5.72
CA ILE A 384 14.66 -9.10 4.97
C ILE A 384 13.77 -9.88 5.94
N ILE A 385 12.49 -9.54 5.92
CA ILE A 385 11.44 -10.49 6.21
C ILE A 385 11.84 -11.66 5.31
N GLU A 386 12.23 -12.83 5.85
CA GLU A 386 12.25 -13.99 4.98
C GLU A 386 10.78 -14.18 4.62
N ARG A 387 10.43 -13.65 3.44
CA ARG A 387 9.10 -13.74 2.87
C ARG A 387 8.94 -15.20 2.55
N THR A 388 7.96 -15.85 3.18
CA THR A 388 7.64 -17.26 2.93
C THR A 388 6.95 -17.47 1.59
N SER A 389 6.65 -16.40 0.83
CA SER A 389 6.36 -16.53 -0.59
C SER A 389 7.51 -17.30 -1.25
N THR A 390 7.17 -18.44 -1.84
CA THR A 390 8.14 -19.27 -2.54
C THR A 390 8.83 -18.41 -3.61
N SER A 391 10.00 -18.83 -4.09
CA SER A 391 10.63 -18.14 -5.23
C SER A 391 9.67 -18.04 -6.42
N ALA A 392 8.79 -19.03 -6.59
CA ALA A 392 7.72 -19.04 -7.57
C ALA A 392 6.67 -17.96 -7.30
N ASP A 393 6.11 -17.86 -6.08
CA ASP A 393 5.08 -16.85 -5.75
C ASP A 393 5.60 -15.42 -5.96
N ARG A 394 6.87 -15.17 -5.62
CA ARG A 394 7.50 -13.86 -5.85
C ARG A 394 7.65 -13.54 -7.33
N ALA A 395 8.01 -14.53 -8.14
CA ALA A 395 8.08 -14.37 -9.59
C ALA A 395 6.68 -14.07 -10.16
N THR A 396 5.66 -14.81 -9.73
CA THR A 396 4.25 -14.60 -10.11
C THR A 396 3.76 -13.20 -9.74
N MET A 397 4.03 -12.74 -8.52
CA MET A 397 3.70 -11.38 -8.09
C MET A 397 4.41 -10.32 -8.93
N ALA A 398 5.72 -10.47 -9.16
CA ALA A 398 6.50 -9.52 -9.94
C ALA A 398 5.99 -9.44 -11.38
N GLN A 399 5.65 -10.58 -11.98
CA GLN A 399 5.05 -10.65 -13.30
C GLN A 399 3.68 -9.94 -13.33
N ALA A 400 2.80 -10.23 -12.37
CA ALA A 400 1.50 -9.56 -12.26
C ALA A 400 1.64 -8.04 -12.11
N GLN A 401 2.56 -7.58 -11.25
CA GLN A 401 2.85 -6.15 -11.08
C GLN A 401 3.39 -5.51 -12.36
N GLN A 402 4.26 -6.20 -13.10
CA GLN A 402 4.78 -5.71 -14.37
C GLN A 402 3.65 -5.57 -15.40
N VAL A 403 2.76 -6.57 -15.53
CA VAL A 403 1.60 -6.51 -16.42
C VAL A 403 0.68 -5.34 -16.06
N LEU A 404 0.41 -5.13 -14.76
CA LEU A 404 -0.40 -4.00 -14.29
C LEU A 404 0.27 -2.64 -14.60
N LYS A 405 1.60 -2.57 -14.49
CA LYS A 405 2.36 -1.35 -14.77
C LYS A 405 2.41 -1.01 -16.25
N GLU A 406 2.59 -2.01 -17.10
CA GLU A 406 2.62 -1.83 -18.57
C GLU A 406 1.22 -1.53 -19.14
N GLY A 407 0.18 -1.96 -18.42
CA GLY A 407 -1.20 -1.93 -18.89
C GLY A 407 -1.44 -2.96 -19.99
N ILE A 408 -2.65 -3.50 -20.05
CA ILE A 408 -3.00 -4.45 -21.13
C ILE A 408 -3.26 -3.63 -22.40
N LYS A 409 -2.24 -3.54 -23.27
CA LYS A 409 -2.30 -2.80 -24.52
C LYS A 409 -3.15 -3.54 -25.55
N ILE A 410 -4.31 -2.99 -25.87
CA ILE A 410 -5.11 -3.38 -27.03
C ILE A 410 -4.49 -2.69 -28.25
N LYS A 411 -3.90 -3.45 -29.19
CA LYS A 411 -3.28 -2.88 -30.40
C LYS A 411 -4.37 -2.28 -31.30
N GLN A 412 -4.37 -0.94 -31.41
CA GLN A 412 -5.22 -0.13 -32.28
C GLN A 412 -4.61 -0.09 -33.69
N VAL A 413 -5.41 -0.37 -34.71
CA VAL A 413 -5.06 -0.14 -36.11
C VAL A 413 -6.16 0.73 -36.68
N ASP A 414 -5.90 2.04 -36.79
CA ASP A 414 -6.80 2.96 -37.47
C ASP A 414 -6.63 2.76 -38.97
N GLN A 415 -7.72 2.39 -39.66
CA GLN A 415 -7.75 2.22 -41.10
C GLN A 415 -7.72 3.57 -41.82
N LEU A 416 -6.56 4.22 -41.80
CA LEU A 416 -6.24 5.30 -42.72
C LEU A 416 -5.58 4.66 -43.95
N VAL A 417 -6.38 4.38 -44.97
CA VAL A 417 -5.85 3.80 -46.21
C VAL A 417 -5.41 4.94 -47.12
N GLU A 418 -4.11 5.23 -47.11
CA GLU A 418 -3.52 6.22 -48.01
C GLU A 418 -3.86 5.88 -49.47
N THR A 419 -4.27 6.89 -50.25
CA THR A 419 -4.65 6.70 -51.65
C THR A 419 -3.41 6.31 -52.48
N PRO A 420 -3.38 5.14 -53.13
CA PRO A 420 -2.22 4.71 -53.89
C PRO A 420 -1.91 5.64 -55.07
N GLU A 421 -0.64 5.81 -55.38
CA GLU A 421 -0.18 6.68 -56.45
C GLU A 421 -0.85 6.45 -57.83
N PRO A 422 -1.06 5.19 -58.30
CA PRO A 422 -1.76 4.97 -59.56
C PRO A 422 -3.20 5.50 -59.57
N VAL A 423 -3.87 5.47 -58.40
CA VAL A 423 -5.23 5.99 -58.23
C VAL A 423 -5.22 7.51 -58.24
N ILE A 424 -4.27 8.14 -57.53
CA ILE A 424 -4.12 9.61 -57.56
C ILE A 424 -3.90 10.09 -59.00
N THR A 425 -3.02 9.42 -59.74
CA THR A 425 -2.76 9.75 -61.15
C THR A 425 -4.04 9.63 -62.00
N LEU A 426 -4.84 8.60 -61.78
CA LEU A 426 -6.14 8.41 -62.44
C LEU A 426 -7.13 9.53 -62.09
N MET A 427 -7.25 9.88 -60.81
CA MET A 427 -8.12 10.97 -60.32
C MET A 427 -7.73 12.32 -60.96
N LEU A 428 -6.45 12.66 -60.97
CA LEU A 428 -5.97 13.91 -61.57
C LEU A 428 -6.16 13.95 -63.10
N GLY A 429 -6.17 12.79 -63.77
CA GLY A 429 -6.50 12.68 -65.19
C GLY A 429 -7.91 13.18 -65.53
N HIS A 430 -8.84 13.18 -64.59
CA HIS A 430 -10.19 13.71 -64.79
C HIS A 430 -10.31 15.23 -64.58
N MET A 431 -9.24 15.89 -64.13
CA MET A 431 -9.21 17.35 -63.95
C MET A 431 -8.71 18.10 -65.19
N ALA A 432 -8.16 17.42 -66.19
CA ALA A 432 -7.36 18.06 -67.23
C ALA A 432 -7.39 17.37 -68.61
N GLU A 433 -7.10 18.14 -69.64
CA GLU A 433 -6.79 17.68 -71.00
C GLU A 433 -5.26 17.61 -71.22
N LYS A 434 -4.82 16.69 -72.08
CA LYS A 434 -3.40 16.58 -72.46
C LYS A 434 -3.06 17.62 -73.52
N ALA A 435 -2.17 18.56 -73.20
CA ALA A 435 -1.52 19.41 -74.20
C ALA A 435 -0.48 18.64 -75.02
N PRO A 436 -0.12 19.11 -76.24
CA PRO A 436 1.07 18.64 -76.93
C PRO A 436 2.31 18.78 -76.03
N GLY A 437 3.02 17.69 -75.76
CA GLY A 437 4.17 17.65 -74.84
C GLY A 437 3.90 17.08 -73.44
N GLY A 438 2.69 16.57 -73.18
CA GLY A 438 2.38 15.79 -71.96
C GLY A 438 2.07 16.63 -70.71
N LYS A 439 1.96 17.96 -70.86
CA LYS A 439 1.55 18.87 -69.78
C LYS A 439 0.03 18.80 -69.59
N LEU A 440 -0.43 18.61 -68.35
CA LEU A 440 -1.84 18.67 -67.99
C LEU A 440 -2.34 20.13 -68.09
N ILE A 441 -3.41 20.39 -68.84
CA ILE A 441 -4.14 21.66 -68.83
C ILE A 441 -5.48 21.41 -68.12
N LEU A 442 -5.69 22.04 -66.97
CA LEU A 442 -6.92 21.90 -66.19
C LEU A 442 -8.13 22.43 -66.98
N LEU A 443 -9.27 21.74 -66.87
CA LEU A 443 -10.53 22.16 -67.50
C LEU A 443 -11.05 23.43 -66.80
N GLY A 444 -11.00 24.60 -67.47
CA GLY A 444 -11.52 25.87 -66.94
C GLY A 444 -10.88 27.12 -67.57
N SER A 445 -11.65 28.20 -67.74
CA SER A 445 -11.26 29.45 -68.44
C SER A 445 -10.16 30.25 -67.70
N PRO A 446 -9.16 30.85 -68.39
CA PRO A 446 -7.86 31.25 -67.81
C PRO A 446 -7.83 32.62 -67.06
N ALA A 447 -8.93 33.07 -66.46
CA ALA A 447 -8.98 34.40 -65.83
C ALA A 447 -8.64 34.44 -64.32
N ALA A 448 -8.72 33.31 -63.59
CA ALA A 448 -8.45 33.22 -62.15
C ALA A 448 -7.99 31.80 -61.74
N PRO A 449 -7.34 31.61 -60.56
CA PRO A 449 -6.99 30.29 -60.07
C PRO A 449 -8.22 29.39 -59.93
N VAL A 450 -8.10 28.14 -60.37
CA VAL A 450 -9.17 27.15 -60.30
C VAL A 450 -9.32 26.67 -58.85
N SER A 451 -10.53 26.73 -58.30
CA SER A 451 -10.78 26.30 -56.92
C SER A 451 -10.91 24.78 -56.79
N VAL A 452 -10.16 24.20 -55.85
CA VAL A 452 -10.09 22.76 -55.58
C VAL A 452 -10.29 22.50 -54.08
N LEU A 453 -11.11 21.51 -53.74
CA LEU A 453 -11.31 21.05 -52.36
C LEU A 453 -10.95 19.56 -52.21
N GLU A 454 -10.22 19.20 -51.18
CA GLU A 454 -10.04 17.80 -50.75
C GLU A 454 -10.88 17.49 -49.49
N MET A 455 -11.80 16.51 -49.59
CA MET A 455 -12.82 16.24 -48.56
C MET A 455 -12.30 15.54 -47.28
N GLY A 456 -11.09 14.99 -47.33
CA GLY A 456 -10.47 14.22 -46.25
C GLY A 456 -9.04 13.92 -46.64
N ALA A 457 -8.14 14.85 -46.31
CA ALA A 457 -6.81 14.92 -46.91
C ALA A 457 -5.84 13.84 -46.40
N GLY A 458 -6.12 13.22 -45.26
CA GLY A 458 -5.27 12.24 -44.61
C GLY A 458 -3.84 12.78 -44.43
N PRO A 459 -2.80 11.99 -44.75
CA PRO A 459 -1.41 12.45 -44.76
C PRO A 459 -1.08 13.42 -45.92
N GLY A 460 -2.05 13.85 -46.73
CA GLY A 460 -1.89 14.81 -47.82
C GLY A 460 -1.36 14.21 -49.13
N ALA A 461 -1.62 12.94 -49.41
CA ALA A 461 -1.10 12.26 -50.60
C ALA A 461 -1.54 12.94 -51.92
N ILE A 462 -2.83 13.31 -52.04
CA ILE A 462 -3.35 14.02 -53.22
C ILE A 462 -2.87 15.48 -53.22
N LEU A 463 -2.92 16.18 -52.08
CA LEU A 463 -2.41 17.55 -51.95
C LEU A 463 -0.95 17.70 -52.43
N ARG A 464 -0.07 16.77 -52.06
CA ARG A 464 1.34 16.77 -52.51
C ARG A 464 1.45 16.69 -54.04
N ARG A 465 0.54 15.98 -54.71
CA ARG A 465 0.51 15.87 -56.18
C ARG A 465 -0.07 17.10 -56.86
N LEU A 466 -0.90 17.87 -56.17
CA LEU A 466 -1.40 19.16 -56.66
C LEU A 466 -0.41 20.30 -56.47
N GLN A 467 0.57 20.15 -55.55
CA GLN A 467 1.55 21.18 -55.21
C GLN A 467 2.28 21.81 -56.43
N PRO A 468 2.72 21.07 -57.47
CA PRO A 468 3.36 21.68 -58.64
C PRO A 468 2.46 22.63 -59.44
N TYR A 469 1.13 22.54 -59.26
CA TYR A 469 0.13 23.33 -59.96
C TYR A 469 -0.45 24.48 -59.12
N ARG A 470 0.05 24.69 -57.90
CA ARG A 470 -0.47 25.67 -56.92
C ARG A 470 -0.50 27.12 -57.40
N SER A 471 0.26 27.49 -58.44
CA SER A 471 0.18 28.83 -59.02
C SER A 471 -1.13 29.06 -59.78
N ASN A 472 -1.78 27.99 -60.20
CA ASN A 472 -3.02 27.99 -60.99
C ASN A 472 -4.21 27.41 -60.20
N LEU A 473 -3.97 26.89 -58.99
CA LEU A 473 -4.96 26.24 -58.15
C LEU A 473 -5.10 26.99 -56.82
N ALA A 474 -6.34 27.28 -56.42
CA ALA A 474 -6.68 27.63 -55.05
C ALA A 474 -7.13 26.36 -54.32
N ILE A 475 -6.23 25.77 -53.53
CA ILE A 475 -6.42 24.47 -52.87
C ILE A 475 -6.90 24.68 -51.44
N ASP A 476 -8.03 24.07 -51.14
CA ASP A 476 -8.63 23.97 -49.82
C ASP A 476 -8.68 22.49 -49.40
N TRP A 477 -8.58 22.21 -48.11
CA TRP A 477 -8.63 20.85 -47.59
C TRP A 477 -9.34 20.78 -46.24
N CYS A 478 -9.92 19.61 -45.97
CA CYS A 478 -10.50 19.24 -44.68
C CYS A 478 -9.82 17.99 -44.12
N GLU A 479 -9.64 17.91 -42.79
CA GLU A 479 -9.13 16.71 -42.11
C GLU A 479 -9.66 16.61 -40.68
N LEU A 480 -10.29 15.48 -40.36
CA LEU A 480 -10.96 15.23 -39.08
C LEU A 480 -10.00 14.64 -38.05
N ASP A 481 -8.98 13.89 -38.45
CA ASP A 481 -7.96 13.40 -37.54
C ASP A 481 -7.07 14.55 -37.06
N TRP A 482 -7.02 14.77 -35.74
CA TRP A 482 -6.31 15.90 -35.16
C TRP A 482 -4.81 15.90 -35.50
N ASP A 483 -4.15 14.74 -35.43
CA ASP A 483 -2.71 14.66 -35.64
C ASP A 483 -2.34 14.88 -37.11
N LEU A 484 -3.15 14.36 -38.04
CA LEU A 484 -2.99 14.62 -39.48
C LEU A 484 -3.32 16.07 -39.85
N HIS A 485 -4.35 16.65 -39.24
CA HIS A 485 -4.71 18.07 -39.42
C HIS A 485 -3.51 18.97 -39.05
N GLN A 486 -2.88 18.74 -37.89
CA GLN A 486 -1.67 19.47 -37.49
C GLN A 486 -0.49 19.26 -38.45
N GLN A 487 -0.32 18.04 -38.98
CA GLN A 487 0.72 17.77 -39.99
C GLN A 487 0.48 18.54 -41.29
N LEU A 488 -0.76 18.63 -41.76
CA LEU A 488 -1.11 19.36 -42.98
C LEU A 488 -0.89 20.87 -42.86
N ILE A 489 -1.18 21.46 -41.69
CA ILE A 489 -0.84 22.86 -41.38
C ILE A 489 0.68 23.06 -41.52
N ALA A 490 1.48 22.17 -40.93
CA ALA A 490 2.93 22.26 -40.98
C ALA A 490 3.50 22.11 -42.41
N LEU A 491 2.88 21.28 -43.25
CA LEU A 491 3.29 21.06 -44.64
C LEU A 491 2.91 22.23 -45.58
N ASN A 492 1.96 23.08 -45.18
CA ASN A 492 1.52 24.26 -45.93
C ASN A 492 1.15 23.96 -47.40
N LEU A 493 0.36 22.90 -47.61
CA LEU A 493 -0.02 22.39 -48.94
C LEU A 493 -1.31 23.00 -49.52
N GLY A 494 -1.96 23.90 -48.78
CA GLY A 494 -3.22 24.55 -49.16
C GLY A 494 -3.83 25.27 -47.95
N THR A 495 -5.06 25.77 -48.10
CA THR A 495 -5.80 26.46 -47.03
C THR A 495 -6.61 25.45 -46.21
N ASP A 496 -6.50 25.51 -44.89
CA ASP A 496 -7.37 24.78 -43.96
C ASP A 496 -8.80 25.33 -44.07
N ALA A 497 -9.70 24.56 -44.69
CA ALA A 497 -11.06 24.99 -44.98
C ALA A 497 -12.02 24.70 -43.82
N ALA A 498 -11.88 23.53 -43.19
CA ALA A 498 -12.61 23.11 -42.01
C ALA A 498 -12.01 21.83 -41.39
N TYR A 499 -12.30 21.62 -40.11
CA TYR A 499 -12.01 20.38 -39.41
C TYR A 499 -12.91 19.22 -39.89
N ASP A 500 -14.24 19.38 -39.86
CA ASP A 500 -15.18 18.38 -40.39
C ASP A 500 -15.73 18.81 -41.75
N PHE A 501 -15.49 18.00 -42.79
CA PHE A 501 -16.00 18.24 -44.14
C PHE A 501 -17.54 18.19 -44.21
N LEU A 502 -18.20 17.29 -43.47
CA LEU A 502 -19.67 17.16 -43.52
C LEU A 502 -20.38 18.36 -42.85
N GLU A 503 -19.68 19.07 -41.97
CA GLU A 503 -20.17 20.32 -41.36
C GLU A 503 -19.77 21.57 -42.17
N TYR A 504 -18.85 21.43 -43.13
CA TYR A 504 -18.35 22.54 -43.94
C TYR A 504 -19.41 23.09 -44.90
N GLN A 505 -19.93 24.30 -44.61
CA GLN A 505 -20.97 24.96 -45.40
C GLN A 505 -20.61 26.43 -45.69
N PRO A 506 -19.74 26.71 -46.67
CA PRO A 506 -19.39 28.07 -47.04
C PRO A 506 -20.58 28.81 -47.68
N LEU A 507 -20.83 30.04 -47.23
CA LEU A 507 -21.97 30.87 -47.70
C LEU A 507 -21.90 31.14 -49.22
N THR A 508 -20.73 31.49 -49.75
CA THR A 508 -20.57 31.93 -51.14
C THR A 508 -19.57 31.12 -51.96
N LYS A 509 -18.67 30.37 -51.32
CA LYS A 509 -17.61 29.61 -52.01
C LYS A 509 -18.18 28.35 -52.67
N ARG A 510 -17.81 28.11 -53.92
CA ARG A 510 -18.11 26.90 -54.69
C ARG A 510 -16.85 26.45 -55.43
N TYR A 511 -16.72 25.15 -55.62
CA TYR A 511 -15.49 24.53 -56.12
C TYR A 511 -15.62 24.06 -57.56
N GLN A 512 -14.60 24.32 -58.38
CA GLN A 512 -14.52 23.77 -59.74
C GLN A 512 -14.16 22.28 -59.69
N PHE A 513 -13.30 21.88 -58.74
CA PHE A 513 -12.97 20.48 -58.50
C PHE A 513 -13.10 20.10 -57.03
N ILE A 514 -13.66 18.92 -56.77
CA ILE A 514 -13.67 18.31 -55.44
C ILE A 514 -13.09 16.91 -55.55
N LEU A 515 -12.10 16.60 -54.70
CA LEU A 515 -11.35 15.35 -54.69
C LEU A 515 -11.49 14.66 -53.33
N GLY A 516 -11.39 13.34 -53.30
CA GLY A 516 -11.18 12.66 -52.03
C GLY A 516 -11.21 11.14 -52.09
N ASN A 517 -10.68 10.53 -51.03
CA ASN A 517 -10.85 9.13 -50.69
C ASN A 517 -11.50 9.05 -49.31
N PRO A 518 -12.81 9.36 -49.20
CA PRO A 518 -13.50 9.42 -47.92
C PRO A 518 -13.60 8.03 -47.24
N PRO A 519 -13.80 7.98 -45.91
CA PRO A 519 -13.94 6.73 -45.18
C PRO A 519 -15.11 5.85 -45.69
N PHE A 520 -14.85 4.56 -45.92
CA PHE A 520 -15.82 3.63 -46.51
C PHE A 520 -16.88 3.08 -45.54
N LYS A 521 -16.69 3.26 -44.23
CA LYS A 521 -17.56 2.64 -43.20
C LYS A 521 -18.93 3.31 -43.16
N HIS A 522 -19.99 2.54 -42.96
CA HIS A 522 -21.37 3.03 -42.78
C HIS A 522 -21.88 3.98 -43.89
N HIS A 523 -21.38 3.83 -45.12
CA HIS A 523 -21.72 4.71 -46.25
C HIS A 523 -21.37 6.19 -46.00
N ILE A 524 -20.36 6.46 -45.18
CA ILE A 524 -19.84 7.82 -44.93
C ILE A 524 -19.33 8.44 -46.25
N ASP A 525 -18.66 7.65 -47.08
CA ASP A 525 -18.28 7.98 -48.46
C ASP A 525 -19.46 8.47 -49.32
N ALA A 526 -20.63 7.84 -49.25
CA ALA A 526 -21.83 8.32 -49.96
C ALA A 526 -22.31 9.68 -49.45
N ARG A 527 -22.23 9.93 -48.13
CA ARG A 527 -22.57 11.23 -47.54
C ARG A 527 -21.59 12.31 -47.96
N HIS A 528 -20.30 12.00 -47.99
CA HIS A 528 -19.26 12.93 -48.45
C HIS A 528 -19.49 13.32 -49.90
N VAL A 529 -19.78 12.35 -50.78
CA VAL A 529 -20.06 12.65 -52.19
C VAL A 529 -21.33 13.47 -52.36
N ALA A 530 -22.41 13.15 -51.63
CA ALA A 530 -23.64 13.95 -51.68
C ALA A 530 -23.41 15.40 -51.21
N HIS A 531 -22.66 15.59 -50.12
CA HIS A 531 -22.29 16.91 -49.61
C HIS A 531 -21.39 17.67 -50.58
N GLY A 532 -20.38 17.01 -51.14
CA GLY A 532 -19.48 17.58 -52.15
C GLY A 532 -20.24 18.05 -53.40
N CYS A 533 -21.23 17.29 -53.89
CA CYS A 533 -22.07 17.70 -55.02
C CYS A 533 -22.78 19.05 -54.78
N ALA A 534 -23.16 19.38 -53.54
CA ALA A 534 -23.78 20.66 -53.20
C ALA A 534 -22.78 21.84 -53.20
N LEU A 535 -21.48 21.54 -53.05
CA LEU A 535 -20.39 22.52 -53.04
C LEU A 535 -19.79 22.78 -54.43
N LEU A 536 -20.18 22.02 -55.47
CA LEU A 536 -19.71 22.22 -56.83
C LEU A 536 -20.21 23.56 -57.42
N ALA A 537 -19.31 24.27 -58.10
CA ALA A 537 -19.67 25.38 -58.97
C ALA A 537 -20.41 24.87 -60.21
N GLU A 538 -21.11 25.76 -60.92
CA GLU A 538 -21.68 25.41 -62.23
C GLU A 538 -20.57 24.97 -63.20
N GLY A 539 -20.77 23.84 -63.89
CA GLY A 539 -19.74 23.21 -64.71
C GLY A 539 -18.59 22.55 -63.90
N GLY A 540 -18.70 22.49 -62.57
CA GLY A 540 -17.71 21.84 -61.71
C GLY A 540 -17.81 20.33 -61.70
N ARG A 541 -16.73 19.67 -61.25
CA ARG A 541 -16.57 18.22 -61.25
C ARG A 541 -16.10 17.68 -59.89
N LEU A 542 -16.76 16.62 -59.41
CA LEU A 542 -16.36 15.85 -58.23
C LEU A 542 -15.74 14.52 -58.66
N ILE A 543 -14.60 14.16 -58.07
CA ILE A 543 -13.85 12.93 -58.34
C ILE A 543 -13.56 12.26 -57.00
N SER A 544 -14.16 11.10 -56.74
CA SER A 544 -14.07 10.44 -55.43
C SER A 544 -13.87 8.94 -55.55
N ILE A 545 -13.16 8.36 -54.59
CA ILE A 545 -13.13 6.91 -54.39
C ILE A 545 -14.25 6.53 -53.44
N MET A 546 -15.08 5.59 -53.86
CA MET A 546 -16.19 5.09 -53.05
C MET A 546 -16.10 3.57 -52.91
N SER A 547 -16.61 3.04 -51.82
CA SER A 547 -16.85 1.60 -51.73
C SER A 547 -17.92 1.17 -52.74
N ARG A 548 -17.78 -0.04 -53.30
CA ARG A 548 -18.74 -0.59 -54.25
C ARG A 548 -20.16 -0.62 -53.66
N MET A 549 -20.30 -0.92 -52.38
CA MET A 549 -21.59 -0.93 -51.69
C MET A 549 -22.23 0.47 -51.65
N SER A 550 -21.45 1.51 -51.40
CA SER A 550 -21.95 2.88 -51.35
C SER A 550 -22.42 3.43 -52.70
N THR A 551 -21.90 2.92 -53.82
CA THR A 551 -22.46 3.25 -55.15
C THR A 551 -23.82 2.57 -55.42
N GLN A 552 -24.25 1.64 -54.57
CA GLN A 552 -25.49 0.88 -54.72
C GLN A 552 -26.62 1.32 -53.77
N VAL A 553 -26.34 2.22 -52.82
CA VAL A 553 -27.37 2.71 -51.88
C VAL A 553 -28.29 3.72 -52.57
N ASP A 554 -29.55 3.76 -52.14
CA ASP A 554 -30.56 4.63 -52.75
C ASP A 554 -30.19 6.10 -52.66
N GLY A 555 -29.58 6.53 -51.54
CA GLY A 555 -29.13 7.92 -51.37
C GLY A 555 -28.15 8.40 -52.45
N PHE A 556 -27.25 7.52 -52.93
CA PHE A 556 -26.34 7.84 -54.03
C PHE A 556 -27.08 7.87 -55.37
N ARG A 557 -27.97 6.91 -55.62
CA ARG A 557 -28.76 6.85 -56.87
C ARG A 557 -29.69 8.05 -57.04
N LEU A 558 -30.27 8.53 -55.94
CA LEU A 558 -31.19 9.67 -55.93
C LEU A 558 -30.52 10.98 -56.34
N LEU A 559 -29.19 11.10 -56.24
CA LEU A 559 -28.47 12.27 -56.76
C LEU A 559 -28.74 12.46 -58.26
N PHE A 560 -28.90 11.39 -59.02
CA PHE A 560 -29.04 11.46 -60.49
C PHE A 560 -30.49 11.37 -60.97
N GLY A 561 -31.48 11.57 -60.08
CA GLY A 561 -32.90 11.59 -60.41
C GLY A 561 -33.32 12.83 -61.23
N ASN A 562 -34.50 12.76 -61.85
CA ASN A 562 -35.06 13.86 -62.65
C ASN A 562 -35.14 15.17 -61.84
N GLY A 563 -34.53 16.24 -62.37
CA GLY A 563 -34.57 17.58 -61.78
C GLY A 563 -33.32 17.97 -60.98
N ASN A 564 -32.39 17.04 -60.73
CA ASN A 564 -31.10 17.37 -60.10
C ASN A 564 -30.06 17.81 -61.15
N PRO A 565 -29.19 18.78 -60.84
CA PRO A 565 -28.18 19.30 -61.78
C PRO A 565 -26.93 18.42 -61.88
N TRP A 566 -26.95 17.19 -61.35
CA TRP A 566 -25.76 16.34 -61.25
C TRP A 566 -25.84 15.17 -62.24
N GLN A 567 -24.77 14.93 -62.97
CA GLN A 567 -24.64 13.85 -63.94
C GLN A 567 -23.49 12.93 -63.57
N LEU A 568 -23.76 11.63 -63.46
CA LEU A 568 -22.74 10.61 -63.26
C LEU A 568 -21.99 10.35 -64.57
N ILE A 569 -20.71 10.69 -64.60
CA ILE A 569 -19.84 10.55 -65.80
C ILE A 569 -19.08 9.23 -65.76
N VAL A 570 -18.51 8.90 -64.59
CA VAL A 570 -17.74 7.66 -64.38
C VAL A 570 -18.23 6.98 -63.12
N ASN A 571 -18.44 5.68 -63.21
CA ASN A 571 -18.59 4.78 -62.08
C ASN A 571 -17.87 3.48 -62.42
N GLN A 572 -16.55 3.49 -62.24
CA GLN A 572 -15.67 2.41 -62.70
C GLN A 572 -15.10 1.67 -61.50
N MET A 573 -15.26 0.34 -61.50
CA MET A 573 -14.62 -0.51 -60.50
C MET A 573 -13.10 -0.49 -60.65
N LEU A 574 -12.40 -0.24 -59.54
CA LEU A 574 -10.95 -0.33 -59.47
C LEU A 574 -10.50 -1.79 -59.26
N PRO A 575 -9.27 -2.16 -59.66
CA PRO A 575 -8.74 -3.49 -59.40
C PRO A 575 -8.87 -3.88 -57.91
N PRO A 576 -9.32 -5.10 -57.56
CA PRO A 576 -9.53 -5.52 -56.16
C PRO A 576 -8.30 -5.33 -55.25
N GLU A 577 -7.11 -5.46 -55.81
CA GLU A 577 -5.81 -5.28 -55.17
C GLU A 577 -5.37 -3.81 -55.02
N THR A 578 -6.18 -2.83 -55.44
CA THR A 578 -5.81 -1.41 -55.40
C THR A 578 -5.54 -0.93 -53.98
N PHE A 579 -6.37 -1.32 -53.01
CA PHE A 579 -6.22 -0.96 -51.60
C PHE A 579 -5.89 -2.22 -50.80
N ASN A 580 -4.68 -2.73 -50.98
CA ASN A 580 -4.23 -3.97 -50.35
C ASN A 580 -3.76 -3.74 -48.91
N LEU A 581 -4.68 -3.88 -47.95
CA LEU A 581 -4.36 -3.90 -46.53
C LEU A 581 -3.75 -5.26 -46.18
N GLN A 582 -2.45 -5.43 -46.46
CA GLN A 582 -1.74 -6.71 -46.33
C GLN A 582 -1.84 -7.35 -44.92
N GLU A 583 -2.22 -6.60 -43.88
CA GLU A 583 -2.33 -7.09 -42.51
C GLU A 583 -3.75 -7.48 -42.05
N SER A 584 -4.82 -7.15 -42.80
CA SER A 584 -6.22 -7.34 -42.33
C SER A 584 -6.99 -8.48 -43.03
N GLY A 585 -6.49 -8.98 -44.17
CA GLY A 585 -7.15 -10.05 -44.95
C GLY A 585 -8.49 -9.67 -45.59
N VAL A 586 -8.94 -8.41 -45.45
CA VAL A 586 -10.21 -7.93 -45.99
C VAL A 586 -9.93 -7.07 -47.23
N GLN A 587 -10.41 -7.53 -48.40
CA GLN A 587 -10.41 -6.73 -49.62
C GLN A 587 -11.66 -5.85 -49.66
N VAL A 588 -11.47 -4.53 -49.77
CA VAL A 588 -12.55 -3.57 -50.00
C VAL A 588 -12.63 -3.27 -51.50
N LEU A 589 -13.69 -3.72 -52.15
CA LEU A 589 -13.96 -3.37 -53.55
C LEU A 589 -14.35 -1.90 -53.64
N THR A 590 -13.64 -1.13 -54.46
CA THR A 590 -13.82 0.32 -54.60
C THR A 590 -14.10 0.70 -56.06
N ASN A 591 -14.78 1.82 -56.22
CA ASN A 591 -15.10 2.43 -57.50
C ASN A 591 -14.53 3.85 -57.53
N LEU A 592 -13.98 4.24 -58.68
CA LEU A 592 -13.78 5.64 -59.03
C LEU A 592 -15.12 6.22 -59.52
N VAL A 593 -15.54 7.30 -58.89
CA VAL A 593 -16.78 8.02 -59.20
C VAL A 593 -16.43 9.43 -59.67
N VAL A 594 -16.95 9.81 -60.83
CA VAL A 594 -16.82 11.17 -61.39
C VAL A 594 -18.20 11.73 -61.68
N ILE A 595 -18.51 12.90 -61.13
CA ILE A 595 -19.80 13.56 -61.22
C ILE A 595 -19.61 15.01 -61.68
N ASP A 596 -20.37 15.42 -62.69
CA ASP A 596 -20.40 16.80 -63.18
C ASP A 596 -21.67 17.51 -62.71
N ARG A 597 -21.55 18.81 -62.41
CA ARG A 597 -22.69 19.70 -62.26
C ARG A 597 -23.02 20.36 -63.60
N VAL A 598 -24.10 19.90 -64.22
CA VAL A 598 -24.56 20.38 -65.54
C VAL A 598 -25.26 21.73 -65.37
N GLN A 599 -25.14 22.60 -66.37
CA GLN A 599 -25.94 23.83 -66.46
C GLN A 599 -27.41 23.45 -66.70
N PRO A 600 -28.37 24.05 -65.97
CA PRO A 600 -29.80 23.80 -66.20
C PRO A 600 -30.25 24.18 -67.60
#